data_AF-A0A1M6MQX5-F1
#
_entry.id   AF-A0A1M6MQX5-F1
#
_cell.length_a   1.000
_cell.length_b   1.000
_cell.length_c   1.000
_cell.angle_alpha   90.00
_cell.angle_beta   90.00
_cell.angle_gamma   90.00
#
_symmetry.space_group_name_H-M   'P 1'
#
loop_
_entity.id
_entity.type
_entity.pdbx_description
1 polymer ?
#
loop_
_entity_poly.entity_id
_entity_poly.type
_entity_poly.pdbx_seq_one_letter_code
_entity_poly.pdbx_strand_id
1 'polypeptide(L)' 'RASAITYSIIETAKENGLNPFQYLSYLFERLPNLDPTDGNALDQLLPWSDSLPPACRASK' A
#
# COMPACT_ATOMS: atom_id res chain seq x y z
N ARG A 1 11.78 15.69 6.42
CA ARG A 1 11.77 15.13 5.03
C ARG A 1 11.14 13.74 4.98
N ALA A 2 11.61 12.76 5.77
CA ALA A 2 10.98 11.42 5.83
C ALA A 2 9.49 11.45 6.26
N SER A 3 9.13 12.32 7.20
CA SER A 3 7.77 12.46 7.73
C SER A 3 6.73 12.84 6.68
N ALA A 4 7.09 13.67 5.69
CA ALA A 4 6.16 14.11 4.65
C ALA A 4 5.81 12.99 3.66
N ILE A 5 6.77 12.10 3.36
CA ILE A 5 6.55 10.96 2.48
C ILE A 5 5.59 9.97 3.15
N THR A 6 5.86 9.59 4.40
CA THR A 6 4.97 8.70 5.16
C THR A 6 3.58 9.29 5.30
N TYR A 7 3.47 10.59 5.57
CA TYR A 7 2.17 11.28 5.66
C TYR A 7 1.40 11.22 4.34
N SER A 8 2.07 11.47 3.20
CA SER A 8 1.44 11.41 1.88
C SER A 8 0.91 10.01 1.56
N ILE A 9 1.65 8.95 1.90
CA ILE A 9 1.21 7.55 1.69
C ILE A 9 -0.01 7.25 2.58
N ILE A 10 0.02 7.68 3.84
CA ILE A 10 -1.10 7.50 4.77
C ILE A 10 -2.36 8.18 4.24
N GLU A 11 -2.25 9.42 3.76
CA GLU A 11 -3.41 10.15 3.27
C GLU A 11 -3.96 9.54 1.98
N THR A 12 -3.07 9.14 1.07
CA THR A 12 -3.46 8.41 -0.16
C THR A 12 -4.19 7.11 0.18
N ALA A 13 -3.73 6.36 1.18
CA ALA A 13 -4.38 5.13 1.62
C ALA A 13 -5.80 5.40 2.14
N LYS A 14 -6.00 6.45 2.95
CA LYS A 14 -7.33 6.82 3.44
C LYS A 14 -8.28 7.22 2.30
N GLU A 15 -7.80 8.04 1.36
CA GLU A 15 -8.59 8.47 0.19
C GLU A 15 -9.04 7.29 -0.68
N ASN A 16 -8.29 6.18 -0.68
CA ASN A 16 -8.63 4.94 -1.38
C ASN A 16 -9.40 3.93 -0.51
N GLY A 17 -9.90 4.34 0.67
CA GLY A 17 -10.70 3.48 1.54
C GLY A 17 -9.91 2.34 2.20
N LEU A 18 -8.60 2.52 2.37
CA LEU A 18 -7.73 1.56 3.03
C LEU A 18 -7.52 1.91 4.51
N ASN A 19 -7.26 0.89 5.32
CA ASN A 19 -6.72 1.07 6.66
C ASN A 19 -5.21 1.39 6.56
N PRO A 20 -4.75 2.58 6.95
CA PRO A 20 -3.36 2.99 6.71
C PRO A 20 -2.32 2.11 7.40
N PHE A 21 -2.64 1.61 8.60
CA PHE A 21 -1.73 0.75 9.35
C PHE A 21 -1.57 -0.59 8.64
N GLN A 22 -2.68 -1.26 8.31
CA GLN A 22 -2.65 -2.56 7.63
C GLN A 22 -2.01 -2.45 6.24
N TYR A 23 -2.30 -1.38 5.50
CA TYR A 23 -1.71 -1.14 4.20
C TYR A 23 -0.19 -0.91 4.27
N LEU A 24 0.29 -0.08 5.20
CA LEU A 24 1.73 0.12 5.38
C LEU A 24 2.45 -1.17 5.82
N SER A 25 1.85 -1.94 6.72
CA SER A 25 2.38 -3.26 7.11
C SER A 25 2.51 -4.18 5.90
N TYR A 26 1.46 -4.27 5.07
CA TYR A 26 1.48 -5.08 3.86
C TYR A 26 2.55 -4.61 2.85
N LEU A 27 2.68 -3.29 2.65
CA LEU A 27 3.74 -2.73 1.80
C LEU A 27 5.13 -3.12 2.30
N PHE A 28 5.40 -2.98 3.60
CA PHE A 28 6.73 -3.31 4.14
C PHE A 28 7.04 -4.80 4.13
N GLU A 29 6.03 -5.67 4.17
CA GLU A 29 6.20 -7.11 4.00
C GLU A 29 6.45 -7.51 2.53
N ARG A 30 5.81 -6.83 1.58
CA ARG A 30 5.84 -7.22 0.16
C ARG A 30 6.92 -6.53 -0.67
N LEU A 31 7.18 -5.25 -0.43
CA LEU A 31 8.16 -4.47 -1.19
C LEU A 31 9.57 -5.07 -1.20
N PRO A 32 10.12 -5.60 -0.09
CA PRO A 32 11.45 -6.22 -0.11
C PRO A 32 11.53 -7.52 -0.91
N ASN A 33 10.38 -8.16 -1.13
CA ASN A 33 10.26 -9.45 -1.82
C ASN A 33 9.80 -9.31 -3.28
N LEU A 34 9.66 -8.08 -3.76
CA LEU A 34 9.19 -7.80 -5.11
C LEU A 34 10.30 -8.12 -6.13
N ASP A 35 9.95 -8.74 -7.25
CA ASP A 35 10.88 -8.91 -8.36
C ASP A 35 11.08 -7.55 -9.07
N PRO A 36 12.28 -6.95 -9.02
CA PRO A 36 12.52 -5.66 -9.66
C PRO A 36 12.53 -5.75 -11.19
N THR A 37 12.55 -6.96 -11.76
CA THR A 37 12.51 -7.16 -13.22
C THR A 37 11.09 -7.23 -13.76
N ASP A 38 10.08 -7.45 -12.91
CA ASP A 38 8.67 -7.40 -13.28
C ASP A 38 8.16 -5.95 -13.17
N GLY A 39 8.01 -5.31 -14.34
CA GLY A 39 7.56 -3.92 -14.44
C GLY A 39 6.16 -3.67 -13.88
N ASN A 40 5.33 -4.71 -13.70
CA ASN A 40 3.96 -4.60 -13.20
C ASN A 40 3.81 -5.09 -11.76
N ALA A 41 4.86 -5.63 -11.13
CA ALA A 41 4.77 -6.17 -9.78
C ALA A 41 4.38 -5.08 -8.76
N LEU A 42 4.75 -3.83 -9.02
CA LEU A 42 4.40 -2.70 -8.15
C LEU A 42 2.91 -2.34 -8.25
N ASP A 43 2.29 -2.53 -9.41
CA ASP A 43 0.88 -2.17 -9.63
C ASP A 43 -0.05 -2.90 -8.67
N GLN A 44 0.31 -4.13 -8.30
CA GLN A 44 -0.44 -4.96 -7.36
C GLN A 44 -0.45 -4.41 -5.93
N LEU A 45 0.51 -3.54 -5.60
CA LEU A 45 0.65 -2.92 -4.28
C LEU A 45 0.06 -1.52 -4.22
N LEU A 46 -0.36 -0.93 -5.34
CA LEU A 46 -0.91 0.42 -5.38
C LEU A 46 -2.23 0.50 -4.61
N PRO A 47 -2.57 1.68 -4.05
CA PRO A 47 -3.70 1.80 -3.13
C PRO A 47 -5.07 1.56 -3.79
N TRP A 48 -5.15 1.68 -5.11
CA TRP A 48 -6.32 1.35 -5.93
C TRP A 48 -6.30 -0.07 -6.50
N SER A 49 -5.30 -0.88 -6.20
CA SER A 49 -5.21 -2.24 -6.74
C SER A 49 -6.32 -3.14 -6.18
N ASP A 50 -6.94 -3.92 -7.05
CA ASP A 50 -7.92 -4.93 -6.68
C ASP A 50 -7.28 -6.16 -6.01
N SER A 51 -5.97 -6.38 -6.19
CA SER A 51 -5.25 -7.49 -5.57
C SER A 51 -4.93 -7.29 -4.09
N LEU A 52 -5.25 -6.12 -3.53
CA LEU A 52 -4.99 -5.84 -2.11
C LEU A 52 -5.81 -6.76 -1.19
N PRO A 53 -5.20 -7.31 -0.12
CA PRO A 53 -5.90 -8.17 0.81
C PRO A 53 -7.11 -7.49 1.46
N PRO A 54 -8.18 -8.23 1.80
CA PRO A 54 -9.33 -7.69 2.53
C PRO A 54 -8.95 -7.01 3.85
N ALA A 55 -7.91 -7.51 4.53
CA ALA A 55 -7.40 -6.92 5.77
C ALA A 55 -6.86 -5.48 5.59
N CYS A 56 -6.46 -5.09 4.38
CA CYS A 56 -6.03 -3.73 4.08
C CYS A 56 -7.21 -2.77 3.87
N ARG A 57 -8.42 -3.28 3.60
CA ARG A 57 -9.60 -2.44 3.36
C ARG A 57 -10.12 -1.91 4.70
N ALA A 58 -10.52 -0.64 4.72
CA ALA A 58 -11.17 -0.08 5.90
C ALA A 58 -12.51 -0.79 6.10
N SER A 59 -12.72 -1.38 7.28
CA SER A 59 -14.06 -1.84 7.66
C SER A 59 -14.94 -0.61 7.83
N LYS A 60 -16.13 -0.64 7.24
CA LYS A 60 -17.21 0.29 7.59
C LYS A 60 -17.64 0.10 9.05
#